data_AF-A0AAQ2GI47-F1
#
_entry.id   AF-A0AAQ2GI47-F1
#
_cell.length_a   1.000
_cell.length_b   1.000
_cell.length_c   1.000
_cell.angle_alpha   90.00
_cell.angle_beta   90.00
_cell.angle_gamma   90.00
#
_symmetry.space_group_name_H-M   'P 1'
#
loop_
_entity.id
_entity.type
_entity.pdbx_description
1 polymer ?
#
loop_
_entity_poly.entity_id
_entity_poly.type
_entity_poly.pdbx_seq_one_letter_code
_entity_poly.pdbx_strand_id
1 'polypeptide(L)' 'MGKGLIVAAAAALVAVAGCTTVTGGFCAVSSPMRLSASAVAALSDAEVRMLLAHNRKGEKLCGWKP' A
#
# COMPACT_ATOMS: atom_id res chain seq x y z
N MET A 1 -35.33 -24.57 -6.05
CA MET A 1 -34.01 -24.53 -6.71
C MET A 1 -33.43 -23.11 -6.88
N GLY A 2 -34.16 -22.01 -6.60
CA GLY A 2 -33.65 -20.64 -6.83
C GLY A 2 -32.81 -20.01 -5.70
N LYS A 3 -33.02 -20.41 -4.44
CA LYS A 3 -32.36 -19.77 -3.28
C LYS A 3 -30.84 -20.02 -3.22
N GLY A 4 -30.39 -21.23 -3.59
CA GLY A 4 -28.97 -21.57 -3.64
C GLY A 4 -28.19 -20.83 -4.72
N LEU A 5 -28.84 -20.55 -5.86
CA LEU A 5 -28.23 -19.82 -6.97
C LEU A 5 -28.01 -18.34 -6.61
N ILE A 6 -28.93 -17.72 -5.87
CA ILE A 6 -28.81 -16.34 -5.38
C ILE A 6 -27.66 -16.22 -4.37
N VAL A 7 -27.55 -17.17 -3.44
CA VAL A 7 -26.46 -17.18 -2.45
C VAL A 7 -25.10 -17.38 -3.13
N ALA A 8 -25.01 -18.29 -4.10
CA ALA A 8 -23.79 -18.51 -4.87
C ALA A 8 -23.39 -17.27 -5.70
N ALA A 9 -24.36 -16.60 -6.34
CA ALA A 9 -24.11 -15.38 -7.10
C ALA A 9 -23.67 -14.21 -6.20
N ALA A 10 -24.29 -14.06 -5.02
CA ALA A 10 -23.89 -13.04 -4.05
C ALA A 10 -22.47 -13.29 -3.50
N ALA A 11 -22.12 -14.55 -3.20
CA ALA A 11 -20.78 -14.91 -2.76
C ALA A 11 -19.71 -14.65 -3.84
N ALA A 12 -20.03 -14.93 -5.10
CA ALA A 12 -19.16 -14.63 -6.23
C ALA A 12 -18.92 -13.12 -6.39
N LEU A 13 -19.96 -12.29 -6.26
CA LEU A 13 -19.84 -10.82 -6.35
C LEU A 13 -18.97 -10.23 -5.22
N VAL A 14 -19.08 -10.74 -4.00
CA VAL A 14 -18.24 -10.31 -2.86
C VAL A 14 -16.78 -10.71 -3.07
N ALA A 15 -16.52 -11.89 -3.65
CA ALA A 15 -15.16 -12.33 -3.95
C ALA A 15 -14.44 -11.44 -4.98
N VAL A 16 -15.16 -10.88 -5.97
CA VAL A 16 -14.57 -9.98 -6.98
C VAL A 16 -14.43 -8.54 -6.47
N ALA A 17 -15.26 -8.10 -5.53
CA ALA A 17 -15.22 -6.73 -4.99
C ALA A 17 -13.96 -6.42 -4.14
N GLY A 18 -13.26 -7.44 -3.63
CA GLY A 18 -12.03 -7.27 -2.85
C GLY A 18 -10.77 -6.97 -3.67
N CYS A 19 -10.82 -7.14 -5.00
CA CYS A 19 -9.68 -6.92 -5.88
C CYS A 19 -9.74 -5.54 -6.54
N THR A 20 -9.72 -4.47 -5.74
CA THR A 20 -9.56 -3.12 -6.29
C THR A 20 -8.10 -2.94 -6.72
N THR A 21 -7.87 -2.84 -8.02
CA THR A 21 -6.53 -2.55 -8.54
C THR A 21 -6.25 -1.08 -8.28
N VAL A 22 -5.26 -0.78 -7.44
CA VAL A 22 -4.80 0.60 -7.28
C VAL A 22 -4.16 1.04 -8.59
N THR A 23 -4.80 1.99 -9.28
CA THR A 23 -4.29 2.54 -10.54
C THR A 23 -3.42 3.75 -10.27
N GLY A 24 -2.27 3.86 -10.95
CA GLY A 24 -1.36 5.00 -10.86
C GLY A 24 0.08 4.59 -10.61
N GLY A 25 1.02 5.50 -10.93
CA GLY A 25 2.44 5.30 -10.62
C GLY A 25 2.73 5.48 -9.13
N PHE A 26 3.99 5.27 -8.73
CA PHE A 26 4.45 5.37 -7.34
C PHE A 26 3.96 6.64 -6.61
N CYS A 27 4.03 7.81 -7.26
CA CYS A 27 3.62 9.07 -6.65
C CYS A 27 2.12 9.21 -6.37
N ALA A 28 1.27 8.43 -7.06
CA ALA A 28 -0.18 8.44 -6.86
C ALA A 28 -0.62 7.57 -5.67
N VAL A 29 0.21 6.61 -5.27
CA VAL A 29 -0.16 5.53 -4.35
C VAL A 29 0.72 5.47 -3.11
N SER A 30 1.72 6.33 -3.02
CA SER A 30 2.67 6.37 -1.91
C SER A 30 2.84 7.79 -1.40
N SER A 31 3.29 7.89 -0.14
CA SER A 31 3.56 9.15 0.55
C SER A 31 4.89 9.05 1.32
N PRO A 32 5.50 10.19 1.71
CA PRO A 32 6.70 10.19 2.56
C PRO A 32 6.44 9.44 3.87
N MET A 33 7.36 8.55 4.25
CA MET A 33 7.34 7.89 5.55
C MET A 33 8.14 8.73 6.55
N ARG A 34 7.43 9.28 7.54
CA ARG A 34 7.95 10.17 8.59
C ARG A 34 7.77 9.51 9.95
N LEU A 35 8.81 8.85 10.43
CA LEU A 35 8.78 8.13 11.71
C LEU A 35 9.23 9.03 12.86
N SER A 36 8.74 8.75 14.07
CA SER A 36 9.28 9.35 15.30
C SER A 36 10.72 8.87 15.53
N ALA A 37 11.48 9.61 16.35
CA ALA A 37 12.83 9.21 16.72
C ALA A 37 12.85 7.82 17.41
N SER A 38 11.87 7.54 18.27
CA SER A 38 11.74 6.23 18.93
C SER A 38 11.44 5.10 17.95
N ALA A 39 10.63 5.35 16.92
CA ALA A 39 10.34 4.37 15.88
C ALA A 39 11.57 4.11 15.00
N VAL A 40 12.35 5.14 14.65
CA VAL A 40 13.62 4.96 13.92
C VAL A 40 14.62 4.14 14.72
N ALA A 41 14.73 4.37 16.04
CA ALA A 41 15.64 3.64 16.91
C ALA A 41 15.30 2.14 17.06
N ALA A 42 14.06 1.75 16.77
CA ALA A 42 13.60 0.37 16.83
C ALA A 42 13.81 -0.40 15.50
N LEU A 43 14.20 0.28 14.42
CA LEU A 43 14.41 -0.37 13.12
C LEU A 43 15.72 -1.16 13.09
N SER A 44 15.70 -2.30 12.45
CA SER A 44 16.91 -2.99 11.99
C SER A 44 17.56 -2.24 10.82
N ASP A 45 18.84 -2.51 10.56
CA ASP A 45 19.56 -1.93 9.42
C ASP A 45 18.88 -2.18 8.07
N ALA A 46 18.25 -3.36 7.92
CA ALA A 46 17.53 -3.71 6.70
C ALA A 46 16.29 -2.82 6.52
N GLU A 47 15.53 -2.59 7.58
CA GLU A 47 14.35 -1.73 7.56
C GLU A 47 14.73 -0.27 7.34
N VAL A 48 15.82 0.22 7.95
CA VAL A 48 16.35 1.56 7.69
C VAL A 48 16.70 1.73 6.21
N ARG A 49 17.38 0.76 5.60
CA ARG A 49 17.70 0.81 4.15
C ARG A 49 16.45 0.87 3.29
N MET A 50 15.43 0.07 3.62
CA MET A 50 14.16 0.06 2.88
C MET A 50 13.39 1.39 3.01
N LEU A 51 13.31 1.93 4.24
CA LEU A 51 12.68 3.22 4.52
C LEU A 51 13.36 4.36 3.74
N LEU A 52 14.70 4.39 3.78
CA LEU A 52 15.48 5.38 3.04
C LEU A 52 15.31 5.23 1.53
N ALA A 53 15.31 4.01 1.00
CA ALA A 53 15.10 3.75 -0.42
C ALA A 53 13.72 4.26 -0.90
N HIS A 54 12.66 4.03 -0.10
CA HIS A 54 11.32 4.53 -0.38
C HIS A 54 11.27 6.06 -0.42
N ASN A 55 11.78 6.72 0.62
CA ASN A 55 11.73 8.18 0.72
C ASN A 55 12.58 8.85 -0.36
N ARG A 56 13.80 8.35 -0.65
CA ARG A 56 14.67 8.86 -1.73
C ARG A 56 14.06 8.66 -3.10
N LYS A 57 13.33 7.56 -3.33
CA LYS A 57 12.58 7.36 -4.58
C LYS A 57 11.54 8.45 -4.76
N GLY A 58 10.77 8.77 -3.71
CA GLY A 58 9.78 9.84 -3.78
C GLY A 58 10.38 11.24 -3.85
N GLU A 59 11.53 11.49 -3.24
CA GLU A 59 12.29 12.73 -3.45
C GLU A 59 12.64 12.89 -4.94
N LYS A 60 13.21 11.84 -5.55
CA LYS A 60 13.63 11.85 -6.96
C LYS A 60 12.47 11.93 -7.96
N LEU A 61 11.37 11.21 -7.70
CA LEU A 61 10.29 11.03 -8.68
C LEU A 61 9.06 11.92 -8.42
N CYS A 62 8.83 12.31 -7.17
CA CYS A 62 7.59 12.94 -6.73
C CYS A 62 7.80 14.31 -6.07
N GLY A 63 9.04 14.78 -5.94
CA GLY A 63 9.36 16.06 -5.30
C GLY A 63 9.15 16.06 -3.79
N TRP A 64 9.16 14.89 -3.15
CA TRP A 64 9.06 14.83 -1.69
C TRP A 64 10.27 15.51 -1.05
N LYS A 65 10.02 16.30 -0.01
CA LYS A 65 11.09 16.95 0.74
C LYS A 65 11.70 15.93 1.72
N PRO A 66 13.02 16.01 2.01
CA PRO A 66 13.66 15.23 3.06
C PRO A 66 13.05 15.45 4.45
#